data_AF-A0A1A0W727-F1
#
_entry.id   AF-A0A1A0W727-F1
#
_cell.length_a   1.000
_cell.length_b   1.000
_cell.length_c   1.000
_cell.angle_alpha   90.00
_cell.angle_beta   90.00
_cell.angle_gamma   90.00
#
_symmetry.space_group_name_H-M   'P 1'
#
loop_
_entity.id
_entity.type
_entity.pdbx_description
1 polymer ?
#
loop_
_entity_poly.entity_id
_entity_poly.type
_entity_poly.pdbx_seq_one_letter_code
_entity_poly.pdbx_strand_id
1 'polypeptide(L)'
;MTIRMYNVGFGDSFLLLLPGKKTILVDAGFHSQGKGAFTANDLARQIVADVKAHSGRARIDVVIATHRHQDHVFAFNSAEWENVEIGEVWMPWVEDRDNPDAKKLWKKQQGFAMALAQAAPGFDLHPDDRAELDFLLWNAGIDITGLVPDAELAAWSNQGALDVLHDGFKHRERSDPRFLPEGNDFPETFESNVITGMKVHVLGPPRDPDEIEELDPASDDETYKALMLQAAGVRHQEVTAPFSAQWRVPDTDPGPKLADDDLKRLKGLAHSADALLAAKAVDDMINSTSLVLVLDIGSARLLLPGDAEWGTWKRILANNKARSLLRGASFFKVGHHGSHNATSKTLVEKVLPREIPAMVSTQAGLGRYRNNIPLDELLTALRDHEISCARSDKGNEVLPDGFVAEANAKWIDLEIAC
;
A
#
# COMPACT_ATOMS: atom_id res chain seq x y z
N MET A 1 -16.17 18.05 -6.20
CA MET A 1 -14.88 17.46 -6.62
C MET A 1 -15.15 16.00 -6.87
N THR A 2 -14.56 15.43 -7.92
CA THR A 2 -14.66 14.00 -8.21
C THR A 2 -13.42 13.29 -7.67
N ILE A 3 -13.63 12.19 -6.95
CA ILE A 3 -12.59 11.23 -6.59
C ILE A 3 -12.78 10.02 -7.49
N ARG A 4 -11.80 9.76 -8.36
CA ARG A 4 -11.78 8.60 -9.26
C ARG A 4 -10.82 7.55 -8.74
N MET A 5 -11.28 6.32 -8.58
CA MET A 5 -10.46 5.16 -8.28
C MET A 5 -10.41 4.23 -9.51
N TYR A 6 -9.23 4.05 -10.09
CA TYR A 6 -9.05 3.15 -11.23
C TYR A 6 -9.01 1.69 -10.78
N ASN A 7 -9.64 0.80 -11.56
CA ASN A 7 -9.55 -0.64 -11.36
C ASN A 7 -8.26 -1.20 -11.96
N VAL A 8 -7.15 -1.00 -11.26
CA VAL A 8 -5.80 -1.44 -11.67
C VAL A 8 -5.49 -2.88 -11.28
N GLY A 9 -6.43 -3.55 -10.61
CA GLY A 9 -6.24 -4.86 -10.03
C GLY A 9 -5.60 -4.77 -8.65
N PHE A 10 -4.34 -5.17 -8.54
CA PHE A 10 -3.56 -5.01 -7.31
C PHE A 10 -2.70 -3.75 -7.43
N GLY A 11 -2.79 -2.84 -6.46
CA GLY A 11 -2.17 -1.53 -6.50
C GLY A 11 -3.15 -0.37 -6.35
N ASP A 12 -2.63 0.85 -6.35
CA ASP A 12 -3.39 2.07 -6.14
C ASP A 12 -3.22 3.08 -7.28
N SER A 13 -4.34 3.62 -7.74
CA SER A 13 -4.32 4.82 -8.58
C SER A 13 -5.62 5.60 -8.43
N PHE A 14 -5.49 6.82 -7.92
CA PHE A 14 -6.60 7.73 -7.71
C PHE A 14 -6.35 9.06 -8.44
N LEU A 15 -7.39 9.57 -9.10
CA LEU A 15 -7.36 10.89 -9.73
C LEU A 15 -8.41 11.78 -9.07
N LEU A 16 -7.97 12.88 -8.47
CA LEU A 16 -8.84 13.90 -7.90
C LEU A 16 -9.05 15.02 -8.92
N LEU A 17 -10.30 15.19 -9.34
CA LEU A 17 -10.72 16.23 -10.28
C LEU A 17 -11.35 17.39 -9.50
N LEU A 18 -10.56 18.45 -9.32
CA LEU A 18 -10.92 19.58 -8.46
C LEU A 18 -11.68 20.68 -9.22
N PRO A 19 -12.44 21.53 -8.53
CA PRO A 19 -12.90 22.80 -9.08
C PRO A 19 -11.74 23.65 -9.64
N GLY A 20 -12.06 24.56 -10.56
CA GLY A 20 -11.02 25.38 -11.19
C GLY A 20 -10.10 24.60 -12.13
N LYS A 21 -10.52 23.40 -12.58
CA LYS A 21 -9.80 22.53 -13.53
C LYS A 21 -8.44 22.02 -13.02
N LYS A 22 -8.28 21.98 -11.69
CA LYS A 22 -7.07 21.47 -11.04
C LYS A 22 -7.16 19.95 -10.88
N THR A 23 -6.01 19.27 -10.89
CA THR A 23 -5.96 17.80 -10.73
C THR A 23 -4.86 17.35 -9.78
N ILE A 24 -5.16 16.30 -9.01
CA ILE A 24 -4.18 15.61 -8.16
C ILE A 24 -4.19 14.13 -8.55
N LEU A 25 -3.02 13.59 -8.91
CA LEU A 25 -2.83 12.15 -9.11
C LEU A 25 -2.21 11.57 -7.84
N VAL A 26 -2.85 10.57 -7.24
CA VAL A 26 -2.33 9.82 -6.10
C VAL A 26 -2.05 8.40 -6.57
N ASP A 27 -0.76 8.09 -6.69
CA ASP A 27 -0.23 6.85 -7.22
C ASP A 27 -0.66 6.53 -8.67
N ALA A 28 0.18 5.77 -9.36
CA ALA A 28 -0.06 5.23 -10.70
C ALA A 28 0.33 3.75 -10.71
N GLY A 29 -0.24 3.03 -9.76
CA GLY A 29 -0.02 1.63 -9.50
C GLY A 29 -0.61 0.72 -10.55
N PHE A 30 0.15 -0.31 -10.91
CA PHE A 30 -0.38 -1.42 -11.71
C PHE A 30 0.37 -2.69 -11.36
N HIS A 31 -0.37 -3.80 -11.30
CA HIS A 31 0.21 -5.12 -11.15
C HIS A 31 -0.31 -6.08 -12.23
N SER A 32 0.61 -6.71 -12.97
CA SER A 32 0.30 -7.62 -14.09
C SER A 32 -0.56 -8.83 -13.69
N GLN A 33 -0.43 -9.29 -12.44
CA GLN A 33 -1.23 -10.39 -11.90
C GLN A 33 -2.55 -9.95 -11.24
N GLY A 34 -2.79 -8.65 -11.06
CA GLY A 34 -3.92 -8.12 -10.28
C GLY A 34 -5.30 -8.27 -10.91
N LYS A 35 -5.40 -8.78 -12.15
CA LYS A 35 -6.65 -8.90 -12.93
C LYS A 35 -7.49 -7.61 -12.97
N GLY A 36 -6.83 -6.46 -13.12
CA GLY A 36 -7.48 -5.16 -13.31
C GLY A 36 -8.02 -4.95 -14.74
N ALA A 37 -8.66 -3.81 -14.95
CA ALA A 37 -9.23 -3.40 -16.23
C ALA A 37 -8.22 -2.73 -17.18
N PHE A 38 -6.97 -2.56 -16.75
CA PHE A 38 -5.91 -1.89 -17.48
C PHE A 38 -4.68 -2.78 -17.63
N THR A 39 -3.90 -2.54 -18.68
CA THR A 39 -2.44 -2.78 -18.63
C THR A 39 -1.74 -1.51 -18.15
N ALA A 40 -0.46 -1.59 -17.80
CA ALA A 40 0.26 -0.44 -17.26
C ALA A 40 0.34 0.76 -18.23
N ASN A 41 0.61 0.51 -19.52
CA ASN A 41 0.60 1.56 -20.55
C ASN A 41 -0.83 2.10 -20.80
N ASP A 42 -1.84 1.24 -20.74
CA ASP A 42 -3.24 1.70 -20.89
C ASP A 42 -3.68 2.59 -19.74
N LEU A 43 -3.20 2.32 -18.52
CA LEU A 43 -3.49 3.15 -17.35
C LEU A 43 -2.92 4.56 -17.53
N ALA A 44 -1.64 4.71 -17.89
CA ALA A 44 -1.04 6.02 -18.11
C ALA A 44 -1.78 6.80 -19.21
N ARG A 45 -2.10 6.14 -20.35
CA ARG A 45 -2.91 6.73 -21.42
C ARG A 45 -4.28 7.20 -20.94
N GLN A 46 -4.96 6.38 -20.15
CA GLN A 46 -6.28 6.71 -19.61
C GLN A 46 -6.22 7.90 -18.66
N ILE A 47 -5.26 7.93 -17.73
CA ILE A 47 -5.06 9.06 -16.80
C ILE A 47 -4.83 10.35 -17.59
N VAL A 48 -3.96 10.33 -18.60
CA VAL A 48 -3.70 11.50 -19.45
C VAL A 48 -4.96 11.95 -20.20
N ALA A 49 -5.77 11.02 -20.69
CA ALA A 49 -7.04 11.33 -21.35
C ALA A 49 -8.04 11.98 -20.38
N ASP A 50 -8.16 11.46 -19.16
CA ASP A 50 -9.09 11.96 -18.14
C ASP A 50 -8.69 13.35 -17.62
N VAL A 51 -7.39 13.56 -17.41
CA VAL A 51 -6.82 14.87 -17.07
C VAL A 51 -7.09 15.89 -18.18
N LYS A 52 -6.93 15.50 -19.45
CA LYS A 52 -7.26 16.36 -20.61
C LYS A 52 -8.76 16.67 -20.67
N ALA A 53 -9.61 15.68 -20.42
CA ALA A 53 -11.06 15.85 -20.43
C ALA A 53 -11.53 16.86 -19.38
N HIS A 54 -10.95 16.82 -18.17
CA HIS A 54 -11.28 17.75 -17.09
C HIS A 54 -10.67 19.14 -17.28
N SER A 55 -9.37 19.20 -17.54
CA SER A 55 -8.61 20.46 -17.49
C SER A 55 -8.49 21.17 -18.84
N GLY A 56 -8.75 20.48 -19.95
CA GLY A 56 -8.56 20.96 -21.32
C GLY A 56 -7.12 20.83 -21.84
N ARG A 57 -6.18 20.32 -21.02
CA ARG A 57 -4.78 20.05 -21.41
C ARG A 57 -4.21 18.86 -20.62
N ALA A 58 -3.04 18.36 -21.03
CA ALA A 58 -2.34 17.32 -20.28
C ALA A 58 -1.58 17.95 -19.10
N ARG A 59 -2.27 18.41 -18.06
CA ARG A 59 -1.61 18.97 -16.87
C ARG A 59 -2.10 18.34 -15.59
N ILE A 60 -1.15 17.86 -14.79
CA ILE A 60 -1.37 17.42 -13.40
C ILE A 60 -0.76 18.45 -12.46
N ASP A 61 -1.55 19.01 -11.55
CA ASP A 61 -1.06 20.06 -10.64
C ASP A 61 -0.22 19.48 -9.50
N VAL A 62 -0.62 18.33 -8.96
CA VAL A 62 0.15 17.60 -7.94
C VAL A 62 0.14 16.11 -8.26
N VAL A 63 1.32 15.51 -8.34
CA VAL A 63 1.50 14.05 -8.31
C VAL A 63 1.94 13.68 -6.90
N ILE A 64 1.26 12.71 -6.27
CA ILE A 64 1.61 12.17 -4.96
C ILE A 64 1.99 10.71 -5.19
N ALA A 65 3.27 10.38 -5.02
CA ALA A 65 3.73 9.00 -4.96
C ALA A 65 3.90 8.63 -3.49
N THR A 66 3.00 7.79 -2.97
CA THR A 66 2.92 7.54 -1.52
C THR A 66 4.14 6.81 -1.00
N HIS A 67 4.66 5.84 -1.75
CA HIS A 67 5.91 5.13 -1.49
C HIS A 67 6.38 4.40 -2.76
N ARG A 68 7.54 3.75 -2.68
CA ARG A 68 8.25 3.19 -3.84
C ARG A 68 7.81 1.80 -4.31
N HIS A 69 6.76 1.21 -3.73
CA HIS A 69 6.31 -0.10 -4.18
C HIS A 69 5.77 -0.05 -5.60
N GLN A 70 5.94 -1.17 -6.29
CA GLN A 70 5.65 -1.25 -7.71
C GLN A 70 4.16 -1.03 -7.99
N ASP A 71 3.31 -1.62 -7.18
CA ASP A 71 1.86 -1.45 -7.19
C ASP A 71 1.39 -0.03 -6.82
N HIS A 72 2.30 0.93 -6.62
CA HIS A 72 2.01 2.38 -6.53
C HIS A 72 2.67 3.21 -7.62
N VAL A 73 3.84 2.83 -8.12
CA VAL A 73 4.62 3.67 -9.05
C VAL A 73 4.77 3.10 -10.46
N PHE A 74 4.37 1.86 -10.72
CA PHE A 74 4.79 1.15 -11.92
C PHE A 74 4.45 1.85 -13.24
N ALA A 75 3.26 2.46 -13.36
CA ALA A 75 2.85 3.10 -14.60
C ALA A 75 3.64 4.39 -14.91
N PHE A 76 4.43 4.93 -13.97
CA PHE A 76 5.34 6.05 -14.24
C PHE A 76 6.47 5.70 -15.22
N ASN A 77 6.74 4.42 -15.49
CA ASN A 77 7.65 4.00 -16.56
C ASN A 77 7.14 4.33 -17.98
N SER A 78 5.84 4.66 -18.15
CA SER A 78 5.24 4.88 -19.46
C SER A 78 5.76 6.16 -20.15
N ALA A 79 5.99 6.09 -21.47
CA ALA A 79 6.36 7.27 -22.27
C ALA A 79 5.24 8.32 -22.38
N GLU A 80 4.00 7.98 -22.00
CA GLU A 80 2.86 8.91 -22.06
C GLU A 80 3.05 10.15 -21.18
N TRP A 81 3.87 10.03 -20.12
CA TRP A 81 4.20 11.14 -19.21
C TRP A 81 5.06 12.23 -19.85
N GLU A 82 5.74 11.94 -20.97
CA GLU A 82 6.65 12.89 -21.62
C GLU A 82 5.98 14.19 -22.05
N ASN A 83 4.67 14.15 -22.34
CA ASN A 83 3.91 15.31 -22.83
C ASN A 83 2.92 15.84 -21.78
N VAL A 84 3.13 15.50 -20.51
CA VAL A 84 2.30 15.96 -19.40
C VAL A 84 3.04 17.05 -18.64
N GLU A 85 2.38 18.18 -18.43
CA GLU A 85 2.85 19.26 -17.57
C GLU A 85 2.57 18.90 -16.11
N ILE A 86 3.59 18.97 -15.25
CA ILE A 86 3.49 18.67 -13.83
C ILE A 86 3.76 19.93 -13.00
N GLY A 87 2.88 20.24 -12.05
CA GLY A 87 3.12 21.33 -11.09
C GLY A 87 4.18 20.93 -10.06
N GLU A 88 3.79 20.05 -9.14
CA GLU A 88 4.67 19.47 -8.12
C GLU A 88 4.56 17.95 -8.08
N VAL A 89 5.65 17.29 -7.70
CA VAL A 89 5.70 15.86 -7.32
C VAL A 89 5.98 15.79 -5.84
N TRP A 90 5.17 15.06 -5.08
CA TRP A 90 5.33 14.83 -3.65
C TRP A 90 5.69 13.37 -3.40
N MET A 91 6.74 13.16 -2.62
CA MET A 91 7.29 11.84 -2.29
C MET A 91 7.64 11.80 -0.80
N PRO A 92 7.70 10.63 -0.15
CA PRO A 92 8.15 10.57 1.24
C PRO A 92 9.62 10.98 1.33
N TRP A 93 10.02 11.54 2.48
CA TRP A 93 11.39 12.02 2.70
C TRP A 93 12.46 10.93 2.53
N VAL A 94 12.06 9.67 2.72
CA VAL A 94 12.92 8.52 2.46
C VAL A 94 13.29 8.38 0.99
N GLU A 95 12.60 9.05 0.07
CA GLU A 95 12.93 9.03 -1.35
C GLU A 95 13.95 10.11 -1.75
N ASP A 96 14.35 10.98 -0.82
CA ASP A 96 15.33 12.03 -1.09
C ASP A 96 16.74 11.45 -1.36
N ARG A 97 17.17 11.57 -2.62
CA ARG A 97 18.47 11.10 -3.13
C ARG A 97 19.66 11.84 -2.55
N ASP A 98 19.47 12.94 -1.83
CA ASP A 98 20.53 13.68 -1.16
C ASP A 98 20.53 13.48 0.36
N ASN A 99 19.45 12.94 0.92
CA ASN A 99 19.32 12.71 2.35
C ASN A 99 20.17 11.50 2.83
N PRO A 100 21.10 11.69 3.80
CA PRO A 100 21.97 10.63 4.28
C PRO A 100 21.23 9.52 5.05
N ASP A 101 20.16 9.86 5.76
CA ASP A 101 19.36 8.89 6.51
C ASP A 101 18.51 8.02 5.57
N ALA A 102 17.95 8.64 4.51
CA ALA A 102 17.27 7.94 3.42
C ALA A 102 18.22 6.93 2.74
N LYS A 103 19.44 7.37 2.38
CA LYS A 103 20.49 6.51 1.81
C LYS A 103 20.84 5.33 2.71
N LYS A 104 20.90 5.56 4.02
CA LYS A 104 21.18 4.49 5.00
C LYS A 104 20.04 3.48 5.04
N LEU A 105 18.79 3.93 5.04
CA LEU A 105 17.59 3.08 5.02
C LEU A 105 17.55 2.23 3.74
N TRP A 106 17.72 2.85 2.57
CA TRP A 106 17.77 2.15 1.29
C TRP A 106 18.86 1.09 1.23
N LYS A 107 20.08 1.43 1.68
CA LYS A 107 21.20 0.48 1.69
C LYS A 107 20.89 -0.75 2.54
N LYS A 108 20.21 -0.55 3.68
CA LYS A 108 19.76 -1.64 4.55
C LYS A 108 18.68 -2.49 3.87
N GLN A 109 17.62 -1.85 3.36
CA GLN A 109 16.50 -2.53 2.67
C GLN A 109 16.98 -3.32 1.45
N GLN A 110 17.70 -2.67 0.52
CA GLN A 110 18.25 -3.32 -0.67
C GLN A 110 19.28 -4.40 -0.34
N GLY A 111 20.15 -4.16 0.64
CA GLY A 111 21.14 -5.14 1.08
C GLY A 111 20.49 -6.41 1.61
N PHE A 112 19.44 -6.27 2.42
CA PHE A 112 18.69 -7.40 2.95
C PHE A 112 17.87 -8.12 1.86
N ALA A 113 17.15 -7.37 1.02
CA ALA A 113 16.36 -7.93 -0.08
C ALA A 113 17.24 -8.70 -1.07
N MET A 114 18.42 -8.17 -1.40
CA MET A 114 19.36 -8.83 -2.31
C MET A 114 20.04 -10.04 -1.67
N ALA A 115 20.34 -10.00 -0.37
CA ALA A 115 20.82 -11.18 0.36
C ALA A 115 19.76 -12.29 0.37
N LEU A 116 18.48 -11.92 0.56
CA LEU A 116 17.36 -12.86 0.50
C LEU A 116 17.18 -13.44 -0.91
N ALA A 117 17.24 -12.60 -1.95
CA ALA A 117 17.16 -13.04 -3.34
C ALA A 117 18.31 -14.01 -3.72
N GLN A 118 19.53 -13.78 -3.21
CA GLN A 118 20.67 -14.67 -3.40
C GLN A 118 20.52 -16.00 -2.64
N ALA A 119 19.89 -15.97 -1.47
CA ALA A 119 19.60 -17.16 -0.68
C ALA A 119 18.39 -17.95 -1.24
N ALA A 120 17.49 -17.29 -1.98
CA ALA A 120 16.23 -17.85 -2.48
C ALA A 120 16.36 -19.23 -3.15
N PRO A 121 17.34 -19.48 -4.05
CA PRO A 121 17.51 -20.80 -4.69
C PRO A 121 17.91 -21.91 -3.72
N GLY A 122 18.42 -21.57 -2.53
CA GLY A 122 18.83 -22.52 -1.49
C GLY A 122 17.70 -22.95 -0.56
N PHE A 123 16.58 -22.23 -0.55
CA PHE A 123 15.38 -22.66 0.15
C PHE A 123 14.63 -23.65 -0.75
N ASP A 124 14.43 -24.89 -0.28
CA ASP A 124 13.67 -25.93 -0.99
C ASP A 124 12.16 -25.63 -0.93
N LEU A 125 11.77 -24.49 -1.51
CA LEU A 125 10.42 -23.91 -1.42
C LEU A 125 9.43 -24.69 -2.27
N HIS A 126 8.19 -24.80 -1.77
CA HIS A 126 7.07 -25.20 -2.62
C HIS A 126 6.88 -24.16 -3.75
N PRO A 127 6.42 -24.55 -4.96
CA PRO A 127 6.24 -23.60 -6.07
C PRO A 127 5.38 -22.38 -5.75
N ASP A 128 4.35 -22.54 -4.91
CA ASP A 128 3.50 -21.43 -4.48
C ASP A 128 4.25 -20.46 -3.56
N ASP A 129 4.99 -20.97 -2.56
CA ASP A 129 5.82 -20.17 -1.64
C ASP A 129 6.95 -19.44 -2.40
N ARG A 130 7.50 -20.10 -3.44
CA ARG A 130 8.48 -19.49 -4.32
C ARG A 130 7.89 -18.32 -5.11
N ALA A 131 6.67 -18.48 -5.62
CA ALA A 131 5.98 -17.41 -6.35
C ALA A 131 5.65 -16.22 -5.42
N GLU A 132 5.29 -16.48 -4.16
CA GLU A 132 5.05 -15.43 -3.15
C GLU A 132 6.35 -14.69 -2.78
N LEU A 133 7.45 -15.41 -2.52
CA LEU A 133 8.77 -14.83 -2.29
C LEU A 133 9.22 -13.96 -3.46
N ASP A 134 9.15 -14.50 -4.68
CA ASP A 134 9.54 -13.80 -5.89
C ASP A 134 8.70 -12.53 -6.09
N PHE A 135 7.42 -12.57 -5.74
CA PHE A 135 6.59 -11.37 -5.75
C PHE A 135 7.07 -10.36 -4.72
N LEU A 136 7.18 -10.71 -3.44
CA LEU A 136 7.51 -9.75 -2.37
C LEU A 136 8.81 -9.00 -2.68
N LEU A 137 9.80 -9.72 -3.20
CA LEU A 137 11.06 -9.14 -3.65
C LEU A 137 10.87 -8.22 -4.88
N TRP A 138 10.04 -8.63 -5.84
CA TRP A 138 9.72 -7.81 -7.01
C TRP A 138 8.97 -6.53 -6.64
N ASN A 139 7.97 -6.61 -5.77
CA ASN A 139 7.21 -5.46 -5.27
C ASN A 139 8.13 -4.44 -4.56
N ALA A 140 9.07 -4.95 -3.76
CA ALA A 140 10.13 -4.18 -3.12
C ALA A 140 11.15 -3.57 -4.11
N GLY A 141 11.04 -3.87 -5.41
CA GLY A 141 11.87 -3.31 -6.47
C GLY A 141 13.13 -4.11 -6.80
N ILE A 142 13.21 -5.38 -6.40
CA ILE A 142 14.26 -6.29 -6.86
C ILE A 142 13.82 -6.91 -8.19
N ASP A 143 14.56 -6.61 -9.25
CA ASP A 143 14.31 -7.19 -10.57
C ASP A 143 14.63 -8.69 -10.56
N ILE A 144 13.61 -9.51 -10.37
CA ILE A 144 13.70 -10.96 -10.51
C ILE A 144 13.32 -11.31 -11.93
N THR A 145 14.34 -11.59 -12.73
CA THR A 145 14.22 -11.97 -14.14
C THR A 145 13.13 -13.02 -14.38
N GLY A 146 12.23 -12.76 -15.34
CA GLY A 146 11.26 -13.74 -15.86
C GLY A 146 9.85 -13.70 -15.27
N LEU A 147 9.54 -12.76 -14.36
CA LEU A 147 8.19 -12.63 -13.76
C LEU A 147 7.19 -11.83 -14.62
N VAL A 148 7.68 -11.10 -15.63
CA VAL A 148 6.84 -10.30 -16.53
C VAL A 148 6.77 -11.01 -17.89
N PRO A 149 5.59 -11.56 -18.29
CA PRO A 149 5.44 -12.27 -19.57
C PRO A 149 5.58 -11.36 -20.80
N ASP A 150 5.45 -10.05 -20.61
CA ASP A 150 5.45 -9.03 -21.66
C ASP A 150 6.85 -8.41 -21.83
N ALA A 151 7.38 -8.46 -23.04
CA ALA A 151 8.73 -7.99 -23.36
C ALA A 151 8.89 -6.46 -23.29
N GLU A 152 7.82 -5.68 -23.48
CA GLU A 152 7.86 -4.22 -23.30
C GLU A 152 7.88 -3.86 -21.81
N LEU A 153 7.08 -4.56 -21.00
CA LEU A 153 7.06 -4.36 -19.55
C LEU A 153 8.29 -4.94 -18.84
N ALA A 154 9.01 -5.89 -19.46
CA ALA A 154 10.25 -6.44 -18.93
C ALA A 154 11.39 -5.41 -18.82
N ALA A 155 11.28 -4.28 -19.54
CA ALA A 155 12.25 -3.18 -19.43
C ALA A 155 11.89 -2.19 -18.31
N TRP A 156 10.71 -2.30 -17.69
CA TRP A 156 10.25 -1.39 -16.65
C TRP A 156 10.77 -1.82 -15.29
N SER A 157 11.13 -0.86 -14.46
CA SER A 157 11.63 -1.13 -13.11
C SER A 157 11.12 -0.08 -12.13
N ASN A 158 11.15 -0.40 -10.83
CA ASN A 158 10.87 0.60 -9.79
C ASN A 158 11.88 1.74 -9.87
N GLN A 159 13.14 1.48 -10.21
CA GLN A 159 14.12 2.52 -10.42
C GLN A 159 13.74 3.45 -11.59
N GLY A 160 13.28 2.90 -12.72
CA GLY A 160 12.81 3.67 -13.87
C GLY A 160 11.60 4.56 -13.53
N ALA A 161 10.62 4.03 -12.81
CA ALA A 161 9.48 4.81 -12.31
C ALA A 161 9.93 5.95 -11.37
N LEU A 162 10.83 5.65 -10.42
CA LEU A 162 11.39 6.65 -9.52
C LEU A 162 12.21 7.69 -10.27
N ASP A 163 12.96 7.32 -11.29
CA ASP A 163 13.70 8.26 -12.14
C ASP A 163 12.75 9.22 -12.87
N VAL A 164 11.58 8.73 -13.33
CA VAL A 164 10.55 9.60 -13.90
C VAL A 164 9.97 10.56 -12.86
N LEU A 165 9.62 10.05 -11.68
CA LEU A 165 9.11 10.87 -10.57
C LEU A 165 10.12 11.94 -10.11
N HIS A 166 11.40 11.58 -10.06
CA HIS A 166 12.46 12.47 -9.65
C HIS A 166 12.82 13.49 -10.71
N ASP A 167 12.97 13.10 -11.98
CA ASP A 167 13.66 13.88 -13.01
C ASP A 167 13.11 13.72 -14.43
N GLY A 168 12.28 12.71 -14.71
CA GLY A 168 11.89 12.36 -16.08
C GLY A 168 10.71 13.17 -16.66
N PHE A 169 9.97 13.93 -15.86
CA PHE A 169 8.94 14.82 -16.40
C PHE A 169 9.56 16.00 -17.15
N LYS A 170 9.35 16.07 -18.47
CA LYS A 170 9.94 17.12 -19.34
C LYS A 170 9.49 18.54 -18.99
N HIS A 171 8.29 18.68 -18.41
CA HIS A 171 7.67 19.96 -18.12
C HIS A 171 7.21 20.01 -16.66
N ARG A 172 8.11 20.41 -15.76
CA ARG A 172 7.82 20.59 -14.33
C ARG A 172 7.96 22.04 -13.89
N GLU A 173 7.00 22.55 -13.12
CA GLU A 173 7.07 23.90 -12.54
C GLU A 173 8.10 23.97 -11.40
N ARG A 174 8.15 22.94 -10.54
CA ARG A 174 9.17 22.77 -9.50
C ARG A 174 10.27 21.81 -9.99
N SER A 175 11.53 22.22 -9.86
CA SER A 175 12.69 21.44 -10.33
C SER A 175 12.96 20.18 -9.55
N ASP A 176 12.53 20.06 -8.30
CA ASP A 176 12.81 18.89 -7.48
C ASP A 176 11.53 18.44 -6.79
N PRO A 177 11.32 17.13 -6.59
CA PRO A 177 10.20 16.65 -5.79
C PRO A 177 10.19 17.33 -4.41
N ARG A 178 8.99 17.48 -3.86
CA ARG A 178 8.81 17.87 -2.48
C ARG A 178 8.82 16.61 -1.61
N PHE A 179 9.84 16.50 -0.78
CA PHE A 179 10.05 15.38 0.13
C PHE A 179 9.36 15.65 1.47
N LEU A 180 8.37 14.82 1.83
CA LEU A 180 7.48 15.04 2.98
C LEU A 180 7.61 13.92 4.04
N PRO A 181 7.46 14.24 5.35
CA PRO A 181 7.51 15.58 5.93
C PRO A 181 8.87 16.27 5.67
N GLU A 182 8.87 17.60 5.47
CA GLU A 182 10.11 18.38 5.28
C GLU A 182 10.87 18.54 6.61
N GLY A 183 10.14 18.73 7.70
CA GLY A 183 10.66 18.98 9.04
C GLY A 183 10.40 17.86 10.03
N ASN A 184 10.55 18.18 11.32
CA ASN A 184 10.26 17.27 12.44
C ASN A 184 8.90 17.53 13.10
N ASP A 185 8.14 18.49 12.59
CA ASP A 185 6.80 18.81 13.11
C ASP A 185 5.83 17.66 12.86
N PHE A 186 4.95 17.40 13.82
CA PHE A 186 3.98 16.31 13.71
C PHE A 186 2.62 16.62 14.37
N PRO A 187 1.51 16.66 13.60
CA PRO A 187 1.45 16.72 12.12
C PRO A 187 2.22 17.91 11.53
N GLU A 188 2.94 17.71 10.43
CA GLU A 188 3.43 18.83 9.62
C GLU A 188 2.25 19.41 8.83
N THR A 189 2.19 20.72 8.64
CA THR A 189 1.05 21.35 7.96
C THR A 189 1.49 22.53 7.11
N PHE A 190 1.04 22.59 5.86
CA PHE A 190 1.33 23.68 4.94
C PHE A 190 0.14 23.97 4.01
N GLU A 191 0.13 25.14 3.38
CA GLU A 191 -0.80 25.47 2.29
C GLU A 191 -0.13 25.20 0.94
N SER A 192 -0.88 24.63 -0.01
CA SER A 192 -0.35 24.33 -1.35
C SER A 192 -0.08 25.60 -2.13
N ASN A 193 1.09 25.69 -2.76
CA ASN A 193 1.43 26.78 -3.67
C ASN A 193 0.77 26.63 -5.05
N VAL A 194 0.38 25.41 -5.44
CA VAL A 194 -0.16 25.10 -6.78
C VAL A 194 -1.69 25.08 -6.80
N ILE A 195 -2.31 24.74 -5.68
CA ILE A 195 -3.77 24.63 -5.50
C ILE A 195 -4.20 25.56 -4.38
N THR A 196 -4.66 26.76 -4.75
CA THR A 196 -5.06 27.81 -3.81
C THR A 196 -6.15 27.34 -2.85
N GLY A 197 -5.95 27.58 -1.56
CA GLY A 197 -6.91 27.22 -0.50
C GLY A 197 -6.86 25.75 -0.08
N MET A 198 -6.00 24.93 -0.69
CA MET A 198 -5.75 23.56 -0.22
C MET A 198 -4.74 23.57 0.92
N LYS A 199 -5.12 23.00 2.06
CA LYS A 199 -4.23 22.77 3.19
C LYS A 199 -3.87 21.29 3.29
N VAL A 200 -2.60 21.01 3.52
CA VAL A 200 -2.03 19.67 3.56
C VAL A 200 -1.52 19.41 4.96
N HIS A 201 -1.90 18.27 5.52
CA HIS A 201 -1.35 17.77 6.77
C HIS A 201 -0.62 16.45 6.51
N VAL A 202 0.66 16.41 6.87
CA VAL A 202 1.49 15.22 6.70
C VAL A 202 1.57 14.49 8.04
N LEU A 203 1.10 13.25 8.05
CA LEU A 203 1.04 12.36 9.21
C LEU A 203 2.07 11.23 9.15
N GLY A 204 2.69 11.01 8.01
CA GLY A 204 3.70 9.97 7.82
C GLY A 204 4.50 10.19 6.53
N PRO A 205 5.63 9.49 6.38
CA PRO A 205 6.21 8.58 7.38
C PRO A 205 6.88 9.33 8.54
N PRO A 206 7.17 8.67 9.67
CA PRO A 206 8.03 9.21 10.72
C PRO A 206 9.41 9.63 10.17
N ARG A 207 10.03 10.64 10.79
CA ARG A 207 11.41 11.07 10.47
C ARG A 207 12.45 10.30 11.25
N ASP A 208 12.03 9.64 12.34
CA ASP A 208 12.87 8.73 13.10
C ASP A 208 12.85 7.34 12.42
N PRO A 209 13.99 6.84 11.92
CA PRO A 209 14.07 5.50 11.33
C PRO A 209 13.66 4.38 12.29
N ASP A 210 13.84 4.54 13.61
CA ASP A 210 13.48 3.50 14.58
C ASP A 210 11.95 3.33 14.67
N GLU A 211 11.18 4.40 14.40
CA GLU A 211 9.71 4.35 14.32
C GLU A 211 9.21 3.70 13.02
N ILE A 212 10.01 3.69 11.95
CA ILE A 212 9.69 3.01 10.68
C ILE A 212 9.88 1.49 10.82
N GLU A 213 10.79 1.06 11.69
CA GLU A 213 11.16 -0.36 11.87
C GLU A 213 10.28 -1.09 12.93
N GLU A 214 9.32 -0.42 13.56
CA GLU A 214 8.37 -1.03 14.49
C GLU A 214 7.23 -1.74 13.71
N LEU A 215 7.50 -2.98 13.27
CA LEU A 215 6.65 -3.71 12.31
C LEU A 215 5.63 -4.68 12.94
N ASP A 216 5.77 -5.07 14.22
CA ASP A 216 5.00 -6.20 14.76
C ASP A 216 3.81 -5.80 15.67
N PRO A 217 2.57 -6.11 15.28
CA PRO A 217 1.38 -5.96 16.11
C PRO A 217 1.08 -7.19 17.00
N ALA A 218 1.91 -8.24 17.03
CA ALA A 218 1.59 -9.48 17.76
C ALA A 218 1.33 -9.28 19.27
N SER A 219 1.78 -8.17 19.85
CA SER A 219 1.53 -7.82 21.26
C SER A 219 0.31 -6.93 21.49
N ASP A 220 -0.17 -6.17 20.50
CA ASP A 220 -1.10 -5.06 20.72
C ASP A 220 -2.44 -5.32 19.99
N ASP A 221 -3.57 -5.26 20.72
CA ASP A 221 -4.93 -5.66 20.31
C ASP A 221 -5.58 -4.77 19.21
N GLU A 222 -4.77 -4.11 18.39
CA GLU A 222 -5.16 -3.01 17.49
C GLU A 222 -5.22 -3.40 16.00
N THR A 223 -4.69 -4.57 15.62
CA THR A 223 -4.81 -5.12 14.26
C THR A 223 -5.85 -6.24 14.18
N TYR A 224 -6.57 -6.31 13.06
CA TYR A 224 -7.59 -7.36 12.84
C TYR A 224 -6.99 -8.78 12.85
N LYS A 225 -5.73 -8.93 12.44
CA LYS A 225 -4.99 -10.20 12.52
C LYS A 225 -4.65 -10.60 13.96
N ALA A 226 -4.25 -9.65 14.82
CA ALA A 226 -4.01 -9.94 16.24
C ALA A 226 -5.29 -10.44 16.93
N LEU A 227 -6.46 -9.88 16.59
CA LEU A 227 -7.75 -10.37 17.07
C LEU A 227 -8.06 -11.78 16.56
N MET A 228 -7.81 -12.08 15.29
CA MET A 228 -7.99 -13.44 14.73
C MET A 228 -7.08 -14.46 15.44
N LEU A 229 -5.82 -14.12 15.72
CA LEU A 229 -4.89 -14.96 16.47
C LEU A 229 -5.32 -15.15 17.94
N GLN A 230 -5.91 -14.12 18.57
CA GLN A 230 -6.46 -14.19 19.92
C GLN A 230 -7.75 -15.00 19.99
N ALA A 231 -8.66 -14.81 19.04
CA ALA A 231 -9.89 -15.57 18.89
C ALA A 231 -9.61 -17.05 18.56
N ALA A 232 -8.51 -17.31 17.83
CA ALA A 232 -7.97 -18.65 17.60
C ALA A 232 -7.24 -19.25 18.83
N GLY A 233 -7.17 -18.54 19.96
CA GLY A 233 -6.73 -19.10 21.23
C GLY A 233 -5.24 -19.40 21.35
N VAL A 234 -4.37 -18.67 20.64
CA VAL A 234 -2.91 -18.83 20.77
C VAL A 234 -2.33 -17.80 21.75
N ARG A 235 -2.75 -17.84 23.01
CA ARG A 235 -2.02 -17.19 24.12
C ARG A 235 -1.91 -18.18 25.27
N HIS A 236 -0.69 -18.61 25.56
CA HIS A 236 -0.26 -19.30 26.79
C HIS A 236 -1.31 -20.24 27.43
N GLN A 237 -1.87 -21.16 26.65
CA GLN A 237 -2.23 -22.42 27.28
C GLN A 237 -0.90 -23.11 27.58
N GLU A 238 -0.66 -23.52 28.84
CA GLU A 238 0.16 -24.71 29.03
C GLU A 238 -0.40 -25.72 28.05
N VAL A 239 0.39 -26.06 27.03
CA VAL A 239 0.01 -27.09 26.07
C VAL A 239 -0.03 -28.36 26.88
N THR A 240 -1.18 -28.65 27.49
CA THR A 240 -1.53 -29.99 27.92
C THR A 240 -1.36 -30.79 26.67
N ALA A 241 -0.38 -31.71 26.69
CA ALA A 241 0.10 -32.35 25.48
C ALA A 241 -1.11 -32.75 24.63
N PRO A 242 -1.12 -32.38 23.32
CA PRO A 242 -2.30 -32.51 22.47
C PRO A 242 -2.80 -33.95 22.36
N PHE A 243 -2.00 -34.90 22.87
CA PHE A 243 -2.34 -36.29 23.04
C PHE A 243 -2.16 -36.71 24.51
N SER A 244 -3.13 -37.47 25.04
CA SER A 244 -3.07 -38.08 26.38
C SER A 244 -1.79 -38.91 26.58
N ALA A 245 -1.34 -39.12 27.81
CA ALA A 245 -0.07 -39.81 28.12
C ALA A 245 0.14 -41.17 27.40
N GLN A 246 -0.94 -41.89 27.09
CA GLN A 246 -0.91 -43.14 26.30
C GLN A 246 -0.45 -42.97 24.83
N TRP A 247 -0.43 -41.74 24.31
CA TRP A 247 0.05 -41.38 22.97
C TRP A 247 1.42 -40.70 23.01
N ARG A 248 2.04 -40.56 24.19
CA ARG A 248 3.43 -40.11 24.30
C ARG A 248 4.34 -41.32 24.11
N VAL A 249 5.26 -41.21 23.17
CA VAL A 249 6.33 -42.20 23.01
C VAL A 249 7.29 -42.05 24.20
N PRO A 250 7.61 -43.12 24.95
CA PRO A 250 8.59 -43.06 26.03
C PRO A 250 9.95 -42.57 25.53
N ASP A 251 10.71 -41.80 26.33
CA ASP A 251 12.05 -41.31 25.93
C ASP A 251 13.03 -42.45 25.59
N THR A 252 12.74 -43.67 26.03
CA THR A 252 13.50 -44.89 25.73
C THR A 252 13.13 -45.56 24.41
N ASP A 253 12.09 -45.09 23.74
CA ASP A 253 11.61 -45.59 22.45
C ASP A 253 11.86 -44.50 21.39
N PRO A 254 12.84 -44.67 20.49
CA PRO A 254 13.07 -43.71 19.43
C PRO A 254 11.85 -43.80 18.52
N GLY A 255 10.92 -42.86 18.67
CA GLY A 255 9.72 -42.77 17.83
C GLY A 255 10.04 -42.92 16.34
N PRO A 256 9.03 -43.17 15.50
CA PRO A 256 9.24 -43.49 14.09
C PRO A 256 10.24 -42.52 13.45
N LYS A 257 11.38 -43.05 12.99
CA LYS A 257 12.36 -42.26 12.26
C LYS A 257 11.67 -41.73 11.01
N LEU A 258 11.48 -40.42 10.96
CA LEU A 258 11.04 -39.76 9.73
C LEU A 258 11.98 -40.19 8.62
N ALA A 259 11.40 -40.58 7.47
CA ALA A 259 12.20 -40.83 6.28
C ALA A 259 12.99 -39.55 5.96
N ASP A 260 14.16 -39.69 5.33
CA ASP A 260 15.00 -38.54 4.98
C ASP A 260 14.20 -37.51 4.15
N ASP A 261 13.25 -37.98 3.33
CA ASP A 261 12.33 -37.14 2.56
C ASP A 261 11.33 -36.34 3.44
N ASP A 262 10.82 -36.93 4.52
CA ASP A 262 9.91 -36.24 5.45
C ASP A 262 10.67 -35.22 6.30
N LEU A 263 11.91 -35.56 6.70
CA LEU A 263 12.80 -34.64 7.39
C LEU A 263 13.21 -33.47 6.48
N LYS A 264 13.43 -33.74 5.19
CA LYS A 264 13.69 -32.72 4.17
C LYS A 264 12.47 -31.84 3.94
N ARG A 265 11.26 -32.39 3.88
CA ARG A 265 10.00 -31.62 3.82
C ARG A 265 9.79 -30.74 5.06
N LEU A 266 10.02 -31.27 6.27
CA LEU A 266 9.89 -30.50 7.52
C LEU A 266 10.92 -29.36 7.61
N LYS A 267 12.16 -29.59 7.21
CA LYS A 267 13.18 -28.53 7.11
C LYS A 267 12.82 -27.53 6.01
N GLY A 268 12.32 -28.01 4.87
CA GLY A 268 11.79 -27.18 3.79
C GLY A 268 10.67 -26.26 4.27
N LEU A 269 9.74 -26.74 5.09
CA LEU A 269 8.67 -25.94 5.70
C LEU A 269 9.22 -24.85 6.64
N ALA A 270 10.19 -25.17 7.49
CA ALA A 270 10.82 -24.18 8.38
C ALA A 270 11.58 -23.10 7.57
N HIS A 271 12.36 -23.52 6.58
CA HIS A 271 13.08 -22.61 5.70
C HIS A 271 12.16 -21.77 4.79
N SER A 272 11.01 -22.33 4.38
CA SER A 272 9.98 -21.60 3.64
C SER A 272 9.34 -20.52 4.52
N ALA A 273 9.02 -20.85 5.76
CA ALA A 273 8.51 -19.88 6.72
C ALA A 273 9.54 -18.76 6.98
N ASP A 274 10.82 -19.09 7.18
CA ASP A 274 11.88 -18.10 7.40
C ASP A 274 12.07 -17.18 6.19
N ALA A 275 12.07 -17.73 4.97
CA ALA A 275 12.22 -16.97 3.73
C ALA A 275 11.03 -16.04 3.48
N LEU A 276 9.81 -16.52 3.69
CA LEU A 276 8.58 -15.72 3.54
C LEU A 276 8.48 -14.63 4.62
N LEU A 277 8.84 -14.95 5.88
CA LEU A 277 8.90 -13.95 6.95
C LEU A 277 9.93 -12.86 6.65
N ALA A 278 11.10 -13.24 6.15
CA ALA A 278 12.13 -12.29 5.73
C ALA A 278 11.63 -11.40 4.57
N ALA A 279 11.01 -11.99 3.55
CA ALA A 279 10.48 -11.24 2.41
C ALA A 279 9.38 -10.26 2.82
N LYS A 280 8.48 -10.72 3.69
CA LYS A 280 7.43 -9.89 4.28
C LYS A 280 8.02 -8.74 5.10
N ALA A 281 9.09 -8.96 5.86
CA ALA A 281 9.74 -7.88 6.59
C ALA A 281 10.31 -6.80 5.66
N VAL A 282 10.82 -7.15 4.47
CA VAL A 282 11.26 -6.14 3.47
C VAL A 282 10.09 -5.32 2.98
N ASP A 283 8.99 -5.98 2.62
CA ASP A 283 7.78 -5.35 2.12
C ASP A 283 7.18 -4.41 3.20
N ASP A 284 6.99 -4.91 4.42
CA ASP A 284 6.47 -4.14 5.56
C ASP A 284 7.37 -2.92 5.90
N MET A 285 8.70 -3.04 5.77
CA MET A 285 9.64 -1.91 5.93
C MET A 285 9.41 -0.79 4.91
N ILE A 286 9.03 -1.11 3.67
CA ILE A 286 8.76 -0.12 2.63
C ILE A 286 7.35 0.46 2.79
N ASN A 287 6.36 -0.35 3.16
CA ASN A 287 5.00 0.14 3.45
C ASN A 287 4.99 1.20 4.55
N SER A 288 5.83 1.01 5.57
CA SER A 288 6.02 1.95 6.70
C SER A 288 6.67 3.29 6.29
N THR A 289 7.10 3.45 5.04
CA THR A 289 7.56 4.72 4.49
C THR A 289 6.48 5.52 3.75
N SER A 290 5.25 5.02 3.73
CA SER A 290 4.12 5.67 3.06
C SER A 290 3.83 7.09 3.56
N LEU A 291 3.60 7.99 2.61
CA LEU A 291 2.94 9.26 2.89
C LEU A 291 1.52 9.02 3.42
N VAL A 292 1.28 9.47 4.65
CA VAL A 292 -0.07 9.57 5.20
C VAL A 292 -0.48 11.03 5.15
N LEU A 293 -1.45 11.36 4.31
CA LEU A 293 -1.88 12.73 4.08
C LEU A 293 -3.33 12.94 4.51
N VAL A 294 -3.59 14.12 5.07
CA VAL A 294 -4.93 14.69 5.15
C VAL A 294 -4.97 15.96 4.30
N LEU A 295 -5.83 15.97 3.28
CA LEU A 295 -6.00 17.11 2.38
C LEU A 295 -7.31 17.83 2.71
N ASP A 296 -7.21 19.08 3.13
CA ASP A 296 -8.36 19.98 3.29
C ASP A 296 -8.54 20.79 2.00
N ILE A 297 -9.63 20.53 1.28
CA ILE A 297 -10.00 21.20 0.04
C ILE A 297 -11.40 21.77 0.23
N GLY A 298 -11.47 23.07 0.53
CA GLY A 298 -12.72 23.72 0.91
C GLY A 298 -13.29 23.09 2.18
N SER A 299 -14.49 22.51 2.08
CA SER A 299 -15.19 21.77 3.14
C SER A 299 -14.85 20.27 3.18
N ALA A 300 -14.20 19.74 2.14
CA ALA A 300 -13.81 18.34 2.09
C ALA A 300 -12.49 18.11 2.84
N ARG A 301 -12.40 17.00 3.58
CA ARG A 301 -11.18 16.51 4.23
C ARG A 301 -10.91 15.08 3.81
N LEU A 302 -9.91 14.86 2.98
CA LEU A 302 -9.58 13.54 2.43
C LEU A 302 -8.47 12.88 3.25
N LEU A 303 -8.71 11.69 3.80
CA LEU A 303 -7.66 10.86 4.42
C LEU A 303 -7.09 9.87 3.41
N LEU A 304 -5.79 10.01 3.13
CA LEU A 304 -5.03 9.23 2.15
C LEU A 304 -3.80 8.59 2.84
N PRO A 305 -3.91 7.39 3.41
CA PRO A 305 -2.85 6.79 4.21
C PRO A 305 -1.75 6.06 3.43
N GLY A 306 -1.85 5.96 2.09
CA GLY A 306 -1.03 5.02 1.34
C GLY A 306 -1.14 3.62 1.96
N ASP A 307 0.00 2.99 2.19
CA ASP A 307 0.10 1.65 2.75
C ASP A 307 0.69 1.65 4.16
N ALA A 308 0.64 2.80 4.84
CA ALA A 308 1.20 2.96 6.17
C ALA A 308 0.69 1.89 7.14
N GLU A 309 1.64 1.21 7.78
CA GLU A 309 1.37 0.11 8.70
C GLU A 309 1.30 0.55 10.17
N TRP A 310 1.17 -0.42 11.07
CA TRP A 310 0.87 -0.20 12.48
C TRP A 310 1.85 0.74 13.20
N GLY A 311 3.16 0.65 12.94
CA GLY A 311 4.14 1.56 13.55
C GLY A 311 3.79 3.04 13.31
N THR A 312 3.45 3.38 12.07
CA THR A 312 2.99 4.74 11.71
C THR A 312 1.64 5.07 12.35
N TRP A 313 0.67 4.15 12.35
CA TRP A 313 -0.63 4.37 12.98
C TRP A 313 -0.55 4.54 14.50
N LYS A 314 0.33 3.83 15.19
CA LYS A 314 0.55 3.95 16.64
C LYS A 314 0.93 5.38 17.00
N ARG A 315 1.88 5.97 16.25
CA ARG A 315 2.29 7.37 16.38
C ARG A 315 1.14 8.34 16.11
N ILE A 316 0.39 8.12 15.03
CA ILE A 316 -0.76 8.95 14.64
C ILE A 316 -1.86 8.92 15.69
N LEU A 317 -2.21 7.73 16.18
CA LEU A 317 -3.28 7.53 17.16
C LEU A 317 -2.87 7.93 18.57
N ALA A 318 -1.58 8.01 18.88
CA ALA A 318 -1.09 8.59 20.12
C ALA A 318 -1.17 10.14 20.14
N ASN A 319 -1.30 10.79 18.98
CA ASN A 319 -1.26 12.25 18.87
C ASN A 319 -2.66 12.88 18.77
N ASN A 320 -3.00 13.75 19.73
CA ASN A 320 -4.32 14.40 19.77
C ASN A 320 -4.61 15.31 18.56
N LYS A 321 -3.61 16.01 18.01
CA LYS A 321 -3.79 16.86 16.82
C LYS A 321 -4.08 16.01 15.59
N ALA A 322 -3.31 14.93 15.40
CA ALA A 322 -3.54 13.99 14.31
C ALA A 322 -4.93 13.36 14.40
N ARG A 323 -5.34 12.86 15.58
CA ARG A 323 -6.71 12.34 15.81
C ARG A 323 -7.80 13.36 15.50
N SER A 324 -7.58 14.64 15.81
CA SER A 324 -8.53 15.71 15.50
C SER A 324 -8.72 15.88 13.99
N LEU A 325 -7.63 15.79 13.21
CA LEU A 325 -7.70 15.79 11.75
C LEU A 325 -8.51 14.60 11.24
N LEU A 326 -8.18 13.38 11.70
CA LEU A 326 -8.86 12.15 11.31
C LEU A 326 -10.36 12.15 11.64
N ARG A 327 -10.76 12.69 12.79
CA ARG A 327 -12.18 12.84 13.19
C ARG A 327 -12.98 13.74 12.26
N GLY A 328 -12.32 14.64 11.53
CA GLY A 328 -12.98 15.54 10.59
C GLY A 328 -12.98 15.03 9.15
N ALA A 329 -12.50 13.80 8.87
CA ALA A 329 -12.45 13.27 7.52
C ALA A 329 -13.85 13.21 6.90
N SER A 330 -13.97 13.58 5.63
CA SER A 330 -15.19 13.41 4.83
C SER A 330 -15.04 12.32 3.77
N PHE A 331 -13.85 11.72 3.66
CA PHE A 331 -13.51 10.62 2.76
C PHE A 331 -12.34 9.83 3.32
N PHE A 332 -12.35 8.52 3.08
CA PHE A 332 -11.28 7.62 3.49
C PHE A 332 -10.84 6.68 2.35
N LYS A 333 -9.59 6.81 1.88
CA LYS A 333 -8.95 5.73 1.11
C LYS A 333 -8.50 4.67 2.10
N VAL A 334 -9.03 3.46 1.99
CA VAL A 334 -8.64 2.34 2.85
C VAL A 334 -7.19 1.98 2.55
N GLY A 335 -6.36 1.89 3.58
CA GLY A 335 -4.92 1.68 3.40
C GLY A 335 -4.57 0.28 2.90
N HIS A 336 -3.50 0.16 2.12
CA HIS A 336 -2.85 -1.10 1.77
C HIS A 336 -3.81 -2.16 1.22
N HIS A 337 -4.68 -1.72 0.32
CA HIS A 337 -5.67 -2.55 -0.36
C HIS A 337 -6.64 -3.31 0.55
N GLY A 338 -6.79 -2.86 1.81
CA GLY A 338 -7.58 -3.53 2.84
C GLY A 338 -6.83 -4.59 3.65
N SER A 339 -5.50 -4.47 3.78
CA SER A 339 -4.67 -5.31 4.63
C SER A 339 -4.90 -5.08 6.13
N HIS A 340 -4.64 -6.10 6.95
CA HIS A 340 -4.87 -6.09 8.41
C HIS A 340 -4.04 -5.06 9.17
N ASN A 341 -2.87 -4.71 8.64
CA ASN A 341 -1.89 -3.89 9.36
C ASN A 341 -2.00 -2.38 9.04
N ALA A 342 -2.78 -2.02 8.02
CA ALA A 342 -2.83 -0.66 7.48
C ALA A 342 -4.09 0.13 7.81
N THR A 343 -5.09 -0.53 8.41
CA THR A 343 -6.29 0.14 8.93
C THR A 343 -6.58 -0.44 10.31
N SER A 344 -6.27 0.31 11.36
CA SER A 344 -6.41 -0.18 12.73
C SER A 344 -7.87 -0.16 13.21
N LYS A 345 -8.14 -0.99 14.22
CA LYS A 345 -9.46 -1.05 14.87
C LYS A 345 -9.81 0.29 15.52
N THR A 346 -8.89 0.88 16.27
CA THR A 346 -9.12 2.19 16.90
C THR A 346 -9.35 3.30 15.87
N LEU A 347 -8.69 3.25 14.71
CA LEU A 347 -8.96 4.20 13.64
C LEU A 347 -10.43 4.14 13.21
N VAL A 348 -10.91 2.95 12.82
CA VAL A 348 -12.28 2.77 12.32
C VAL A 348 -13.30 3.02 13.43
N GLU A 349 -13.21 2.29 14.54
CA GLU A 349 -14.29 2.24 15.53
C GLU A 349 -14.35 3.46 16.46
N LYS A 350 -13.25 4.20 16.63
CA LYS A 350 -13.16 5.25 17.67
C LYS A 350 -12.76 6.63 17.15
N VAL A 351 -12.14 6.72 15.97
CA VAL A 351 -11.55 7.97 15.46
C VAL A 351 -12.25 8.46 14.21
N LEU A 352 -12.43 7.63 13.18
CA LEU A 352 -13.11 8.04 11.97
C LEU A 352 -14.57 8.42 12.26
N PRO A 353 -15.10 9.45 11.59
CA PRO A 353 -16.53 9.72 11.64
C PRO A 353 -17.30 8.58 10.98
N ARG A 354 -18.56 8.41 11.41
CA ARG A 354 -19.53 7.52 10.77
C ARG A 354 -20.06 8.19 9.51
N GLU A 355 -20.70 7.41 8.63
CA GLU A 355 -21.42 7.92 7.44
C GLU A 355 -20.53 8.63 6.40
N ILE A 356 -19.22 8.37 6.40
CA ILE A 356 -18.33 8.84 5.33
C ILE A 356 -18.17 7.80 4.22
N PRO A 357 -17.98 8.23 2.97
CA PRO A 357 -17.60 7.34 1.89
C PRO A 357 -16.14 6.91 2.01
N ALA A 358 -15.88 5.65 1.66
CA ALA A 358 -14.54 5.08 1.54
C ALA A 358 -14.36 4.32 0.23
N MET A 359 -13.11 4.24 -0.21
CA MET A 359 -12.71 3.48 -1.40
C MET A 359 -11.57 2.53 -1.06
N VAL A 360 -11.67 1.30 -1.57
CA VAL A 360 -10.65 0.26 -1.44
C VAL A 360 -10.19 -0.13 -2.85
N SER A 361 -8.96 0.23 -3.21
CA SER A 361 -8.33 -0.31 -4.42
C SER A 361 -7.82 -1.71 -4.09
N THR A 362 -8.34 -2.72 -4.78
CA THR A 362 -8.04 -4.13 -4.50
C THR A 362 -8.33 -5.04 -5.69
N GLN A 363 -7.84 -6.27 -5.60
CA GLN A 363 -7.93 -7.29 -6.64
C GLN A 363 -9.17 -8.16 -6.50
N ALA A 364 -9.58 -8.78 -7.61
CA ALA A 364 -10.71 -9.71 -7.63
C ALA A 364 -10.36 -11.10 -7.08
N GLY A 365 -11.27 -11.66 -6.30
CA GLY A 365 -11.16 -13.03 -5.74
C GLY A 365 -10.21 -13.09 -4.55
N LEU A 366 -9.78 -14.30 -4.18
CA LEU A 366 -8.86 -14.51 -3.05
C LEU A 366 -7.47 -13.88 -3.27
N GLY A 367 -7.18 -13.38 -4.48
CA GLY A 367 -5.82 -13.04 -4.87
C GLY A 367 -4.95 -14.29 -5.05
N ARG A 368 -3.72 -14.10 -5.54
CA ARG A 368 -2.65 -15.11 -5.43
C ARG A 368 -1.52 -14.67 -4.49
N TYR A 369 -1.32 -13.35 -4.37
CA TYR A 369 -0.17 -12.75 -3.72
C TYR A 369 -0.42 -12.36 -2.25
N ARG A 370 -1.62 -11.88 -1.95
CA ARG A 370 -2.06 -11.59 -0.59
C ARG A 370 -3.44 -12.17 -0.43
N ASN A 371 -3.45 -13.41 0.06
CA ASN A 371 -4.69 -14.12 0.25
C ASN A 371 -5.53 -13.40 1.32
N ASN A 372 -6.82 -13.27 1.06
CA ASN A 372 -7.80 -12.65 1.97
C ASN A 372 -7.65 -11.14 2.17
N ILE A 373 -7.14 -10.39 1.18
CA ILE A 373 -7.36 -8.92 1.13
C ILE A 373 -8.34 -8.55 0.00
N PRO A 374 -9.27 -7.61 0.24
CA PRO A 374 -9.51 -6.93 1.51
C PRO A 374 -10.07 -7.89 2.56
N LEU A 375 -9.73 -7.69 3.83
CA LEU A 375 -10.18 -8.58 4.90
C LEU A 375 -11.67 -8.42 5.19
N ASP A 376 -12.38 -9.53 5.32
CA ASP A 376 -13.81 -9.54 5.61
C ASP A 376 -14.11 -8.90 6.98
N GLU A 377 -13.22 -9.04 7.97
CA GLU A 377 -13.34 -8.39 9.27
C GLU A 377 -13.22 -6.86 9.16
N LEU A 378 -12.29 -6.38 8.33
CA LEU A 378 -12.14 -4.94 8.09
C LEU A 378 -13.36 -4.39 7.35
N LEU A 379 -13.81 -5.06 6.29
CA LEU A 379 -15.01 -4.66 5.56
C LEU A 379 -16.26 -4.66 6.47
N THR A 380 -16.34 -5.64 7.37
CA THR A 380 -17.39 -5.71 8.39
C THR A 380 -17.30 -4.54 9.36
N ALA A 381 -16.11 -4.23 9.89
CA ALA A 381 -15.93 -3.10 10.80
C ALA A 381 -16.27 -1.75 10.14
N LEU A 382 -15.90 -1.55 8.87
CA LEU A 382 -16.29 -0.36 8.11
C LEU A 382 -17.82 -0.25 7.99
N ARG A 383 -18.49 -1.34 7.61
CA ARG A 383 -19.95 -1.39 7.47
C ARG A 383 -20.65 -1.15 8.82
N ASP A 384 -20.20 -1.79 9.88
CA ASP A 384 -20.78 -1.66 11.23
C ASP A 384 -20.55 -0.24 11.82
N HIS A 385 -19.52 0.44 11.33
CA HIS A 385 -19.26 1.87 11.58
C HIS A 385 -19.94 2.82 10.58
N GLU A 386 -20.88 2.31 9.77
CA GLU A 386 -21.65 3.08 8.78
C GLU A 386 -20.77 3.79 7.73
N ILE A 387 -19.58 3.29 7.46
CA ILE A 387 -18.71 3.77 6.37
C ILE A 387 -19.15 3.09 5.07
N SER A 388 -19.60 3.89 4.11
CA SER A 388 -20.05 3.42 2.80
C SER A 388 -18.85 3.14 1.90
N CYS A 389 -18.60 1.88 1.56
CA CYS A 389 -17.34 1.46 0.96
C CYS A 389 -17.50 0.92 -0.47
N ALA A 390 -16.81 1.52 -1.45
CA ALA A 390 -16.70 1.00 -2.81
C ALA A 390 -15.36 0.28 -3.02
N ARG A 391 -15.40 -0.85 -3.73
CA ARG A 391 -14.21 -1.65 -4.08
C ARG A 391 -13.95 -1.61 -5.57
N SER A 392 -12.70 -1.41 -5.98
CA SER A 392 -12.33 -1.32 -7.40
C SER A 392 -12.66 -2.60 -8.19
N ASP A 393 -12.55 -3.78 -7.57
CA ASP A 393 -12.87 -5.07 -8.19
C ASP A 393 -14.38 -5.33 -8.37
N LYS A 394 -15.22 -4.47 -7.79
CA LYS A 394 -16.69 -4.62 -7.76
C LYS A 394 -17.43 -3.58 -8.60
N GLY A 395 -16.77 -2.90 -9.53
CA GLY A 395 -17.41 -1.88 -10.38
C GLY A 395 -18.55 -2.39 -11.27
N ASN A 396 -18.66 -3.71 -11.50
CA ASN A 396 -19.78 -4.33 -12.24
C ASN A 396 -20.98 -4.71 -11.33
N GLU A 397 -20.87 -4.50 -10.03
CA GLU A 397 -21.92 -4.80 -9.05
C GLU A 397 -22.69 -3.53 -8.66
N VAL A 398 -23.73 -3.69 -7.84
CA VAL A 398 -24.45 -2.54 -7.27
C VAL A 398 -23.52 -1.85 -6.27
N LEU A 399 -23.13 -0.62 -6.59
CA LEU A 399 -22.32 0.21 -5.71
C LEU A 399 -23.18 0.90 -4.64
N PRO A 400 -22.59 1.28 -3.49
CA PRO A 400 -23.29 2.11 -2.52
C PRO A 400 -23.69 3.46 -3.10
N ASP A 401 -24.65 4.13 -2.45
CA ASP A 401 -25.11 5.45 -2.87
C ASP A 401 -23.97 6.47 -2.95
N GLY A 402 -23.97 7.28 -4.02
CA GLY A 402 -22.95 8.30 -4.29
C GLY A 402 -21.78 7.82 -5.15
N PHE A 403 -21.58 6.51 -5.29
CA PHE A 403 -20.54 5.95 -6.16
C PHE A 403 -21.10 5.61 -7.55
N VAL A 404 -20.34 5.92 -8.59
CA VAL A 404 -20.72 5.68 -9.99
C VAL A 404 -19.60 4.94 -10.71
N ALA A 405 -19.86 3.72 -11.16
CA ALA A 405 -18.92 3.00 -12.01
C ALA A 405 -18.99 3.52 -13.45
N GLU A 406 -17.85 3.56 -14.12
CA GLU A 406 -17.82 3.67 -15.58
C GLU A 406 -18.47 2.44 -16.24
N ALA A 407 -18.99 2.60 -17.46
CA ALA A 407 -19.80 1.57 -18.15
C ALA A 407 -19.12 0.20 -18.30
N ASN A 408 -17.78 0.15 -18.35
CA ASN A 408 -16.98 -1.07 -18.44
C ASN A 408 -16.25 -1.40 -17.12
N ALA A 409 -16.68 -0.77 -16.02
CA ALA A 409 -16.08 -0.91 -14.68
C ALA A 409 -14.56 -0.66 -14.64
N LYS A 410 -14.08 0.24 -15.50
CA LYS A 410 -12.67 0.64 -15.52
C LYS A 410 -12.29 1.50 -14.32
N TRP A 411 -13.23 2.30 -13.80
CA TRP A 411 -13.04 3.08 -12.59
C TRP A 411 -14.37 3.33 -11.89
N ILE A 412 -14.28 3.78 -10.64
CA ILE A 412 -15.41 4.22 -9.84
C ILE A 412 -15.18 5.69 -9.47
N ASP A 413 -16.16 6.53 -9.74
CA ASP A 413 -16.19 7.93 -9.37
C ASP A 413 -17.05 8.14 -8.11
N LEU A 414 -16.66 9.11 -7.29
CA LEU A 414 -17.42 9.62 -6.15
C LEU A 414 -17.38 11.15 -6.19
N GLU A 415 -18.55 11.78 -6.16
CA GLU A 415 -18.65 13.24 -6.02
C GLU A 415 -18.70 13.63 -4.55
N ILE A 416 -17.79 14.50 -4.14
CA ILE A 416 -17.74 15.08 -2.80
C ILE A 416 -17.86 16.61 -2.90
N ALA A 417 -18.71 17.18 -2.04
CA ALA A 417 -18.80 18.62 -1.86
C ALA A 417 -17.50 19.14 -1.24
N CYS A 418 -16.87 20.11 -1.90
CA CYS A 418 -15.62 20.73 -1.46
C CYS A 418 -15.78 22.25 -1.48
#